data_AF-A0A954PXW9-F1
#
_entry.id   AF-A0A954PXW9-F1
#
_cell.length_a   1.000
_cell.length_b   1.000
_cell.length_c   1.000
_cell.angle_alpha   90.00
_cell.angle_beta   90.00
_cell.angle_gamma   90.00
#
_symmetry.space_group_name_H-M   'P 1'
#
loop_
_entity.id
_entity.type
_entity.pdbx_description
1 polymer ?
#
loop_
_entity_poly.entity_id
_entity_poly.type
_entity_poly.pdbx_seq_one_letter_code
_entity_poly.pdbx_strand_id
1 'polypeptide(L)'
;MCLQNLSTLVENGVSLPHALDTVAQDRSLKKYQQILKTIGREVNSGRSLSAAMKKFPLAFNEGLINQIQVGERSGELDSALIRVAAQLEQASSQISFIMKKLT
;
A
#
# COMPACT_ATOMS: atom_id res chain seq x y z
N MET A 1 4.48 8.20 1.64
CA MET A 1 3.32 8.79 2.35
C MET A 1 2.09 7.86 2.53
N CYS A 2 1.37 7.40 1.49
CA CYS A 2 0.14 6.58 1.67
C CYS A 2 0.32 5.26 2.44
N LEU A 3 1.23 4.39 1.98
CA LEU A 3 1.44 3.10 2.62
C LEU A 3 2.25 3.20 3.91
N GLN A 4 2.94 4.31 4.13
CA GLN A 4 3.62 4.56 5.40
C GLN A 4 2.60 4.71 6.53
N ASN A 5 1.57 5.53 6.32
CA ASN A 5 0.47 5.67 7.30
C ASN A 5 -0.25 4.33 7.51
N LEU A 6 -0.46 3.56 6.44
CA LEU A 6 -1.05 2.21 6.55
C LEU A 6 -0.17 1.29 7.41
N SER A 7 1.13 1.28 7.15
CA SER A 7 2.12 0.50 7.88
C SER A 7 2.16 0.87 9.36
N THR A 8 2.22 2.16 9.68
CA THR A 8 2.26 2.66 11.07
C THR A 8 0.99 2.29 11.83
N LEU A 9 -0.19 2.36 11.19
CA LEU A 9 -1.44 1.95 11.83
C LEU A 9 -1.44 0.44 12.13
N VAL A 10 -1.03 -0.38 11.18
CA VAL A 10 -0.98 -1.85 11.34
C VAL A 10 0.05 -2.25 12.41
N GLU A 11 1.22 -1.61 12.44
CA GLU A 11 2.24 -1.81 13.47
C GLU A 11 1.72 -1.46 14.87
N ASN A 12 0.87 -0.43 14.98
CA ASN A 12 0.21 -0.05 16.23
C ASN A 12 -1.01 -0.93 16.58
N GLY A 13 -1.17 -2.08 15.91
CA GLY A 13 -2.24 -3.04 16.19
C GLY A 13 -3.61 -2.66 15.62
N VAL A 14 -3.69 -1.62 14.78
CA VAL A 14 -4.92 -1.29 14.07
C VAL A 14 -5.19 -2.37 13.03
N SER A 15 -6.40 -2.94 13.04
CA SER A 15 -6.79 -3.94 12.05
C SER A 15 -6.59 -3.40 10.62
N LEU A 16 -6.08 -4.25 9.73
CA LEU A 16 -5.80 -3.87 8.33
C LEU A 16 -7.00 -3.20 7.63
N PRO A 17 -8.26 -3.67 7.77
CA PRO A 17 -9.37 -3.00 7.12
C PRO A 17 -9.61 -1.58 7.66
N HIS A 18 -9.51 -1.39 8.98
CA HIS A 18 -9.66 -0.06 9.58
C HIS A 18 -8.51 0.87 9.18
N ALA A 19 -7.29 0.35 9.08
CA ALA A 19 -6.14 1.11 8.62
C ALA A 19 -6.30 1.53 7.14
N LEU A 20 -6.80 0.64 6.27
CA LEU A 20 -7.11 0.96 4.88
C LEU A 20 -8.20 2.04 4.76
N ASP A 21 -9.26 1.95 5.57
CA ASP A 21 -10.32 2.96 5.59
C ASP A 21 -9.81 4.32 6.06
N THR A 22 -8.96 4.34 7.08
CA THR A 22 -8.33 5.57 7.60
C THR A 22 -7.48 6.23 6.52
N VAL A 23 -6.61 5.48 5.85
CA VAL A 23 -5.74 6.01 4.80
C VAL A 23 -6.54 6.41 3.55
N ALA A 24 -7.64 5.72 3.23
CA ALA A 24 -8.52 6.09 2.12
C ALA A 24 -9.29 7.41 2.34
N GLN A 25 -9.39 7.88 3.58
CA GLN A 25 -10.01 9.17 3.93
C GLN A 25 -9.03 10.34 3.88
N ASP A 26 -7.72 10.08 3.80
CA ASP A 26 -6.71 11.12 3.69
C ASP A 26 -6.88 11.90 2.39
N ARG A 27 -7.16 13.21 2.52
CA ARG A 27 -7.40 14.11 1.40
C ARG A 27 -6.16 14.33 0.53
N SER A 28 -4.97 14.17 1.08
CA SER A 28 -3.71 14.24 0.33
C SER A 28 -3.56 13.09 -0.69
N LEU A 29 -4.33 12.02 -0.51
CA LEU A 29 -4.27 10.79 -1.31
C LEU A 29 -5.42 10.67 -2.31
N LYS A 30 -6.04 11.79 -2.69
CA LYS A 30 -7.19 11.82 -3.61
C LYS A 30 -6.95 11.03 -4.91
N LYS A 31 -5.72 11.03 -5.44
CA LYS A 31 -5.31 10.25 -6.63
C LYS A 31 -5.39 8.73 -6.43
N TYR A 32 -5.16 8.25 -5.21
CA TYR A 32 -5.13 6.82 -4.85
C TYR A 32 -6.40 6.35 -4.13
N GLN A 33 -7.29 7.27 -3.76
CA GLN A 33 -8.48 6.99 -2.96
C GLN A 33 -9.34 5.86 -3.53
N GLN A 34 -9.56 5.82 -4.85
CA GLN A 34 -10.38 4.77 -5.47
C GLN A 34 -9.71 3.39 -5.39
N ILE A 35 -8.39 3.34 -5.53
CA ILE A 35 -7.58 2.13 -5.39
C ILE A 35 -7.69 1.63 -3.95
N LEU A 36 -7.43 2.50 -2.98
CA LEU A 36 -7.48 2.18 -1.54
C LEU A 36 -8.86 1.72 -1.09
N LYS A 37 -9.94 2.41 -1.50
CA LYS A 37 -11.32 1.99 -1.20
C LYS A 37 -11.64 0.63 -1.79
N THR A 38 -11.15 0.34 -2.99
CA THR A 38 -11.39 -0.96 -3.63
C THR A 38 -10.64 -2.06 -2.90
N ILE A 39 -9.37 -1.82 -2.55
CA ILE A 39 -8.57 -2.76 -1.74
C ILE A 39 -9.24 -3.00 -0.38
N GLY A 40 -9.66 -1.93 0.31
CA GLY A 40 -10.37 -2.01 1.58
C GLY A 40 -11.63 -2.87 1.50
N ARG A 41 -12.45 -2.70 0.45
CA ARG A 41 -13.63 -3.55 0.23
C ARG A 41 -13.28 -5.02 0.02
N GLU A 42 -12.25 -5.33 -0.77
CA GLU A 42 -11.83 -6.71 -1.01
C GLU A 42 -11.33 -7.37 0.28
N VAL A 43 -10.51 -6.66 1.05
CA VAL A 43 -10.01 -7.15 2.34
C VAL A 43 -11.15 -7.33 3.34
N ASN A 44 -12.09 -6.39 3.42
CA ASN A 44 -13.30 -6.52 4.24
C ASN A 44 -14.17 -7.73 3.83
N SER A 45 -14.14 -8.11 2.55
CA SER A 45 -14.84 -9.32 2.05
C SER A 45 -14.09 -10.63 2.33
N GLY A 46 -12.94 -10.58 3.02
CA GLY A 46 -12.13 -11.74 3.37
C GLY A 46 -11.08 -12.14 2.34
N ARG A 47 -10.84 -11.34 1.29
CA ARG A 47 -9.72 -11.57 0.38
C ARG A 47 -8.41 -11.09 1.00
N SER A 48 -7.31 -11.73 0.62
CA SER A 48 -5.98 -11.28 1.01
C SER A 48 -5.66 -9.91 0.40
N LEU A 49 -4.85 -9.13 1.10
CA LEU A 49 -4.30 -7.86 0.64
C LEU A 49 -3.52 -8.04 -0.66
N SER A 50 -2.69 -9.08 -0.76
CA SER A 50 -1.96 -9.39 -1.99
C SER A 50 -2.90 -9.63 -3.18
N ALA A 51 -4.02 -10.34 -2.98
CA ALA A 51 -5.01 -10.58 -4.03
C ALA A 51 -5.74 -9.28 -4.42
N ALA A 52 -6.03 -8.41 -3.47
CA ALA A 52 -6.63 -7.11 -3.73
C ALA A 52 -5.69 -6.18 -4.52
N MET A 53 -4.39 -6.16 -4.15
CA MET A 53 -3.36 -5.36 -4.83
C MET A 53 -3.12 -5.80 -6.28
N LYS A 54 -3.23 -7.10 -6.58
CA LYS A 54 -3.11 -7.63 -7.96
C LYS A 54 -4.09 -7.01 -8.96
N LYS A 55 -5.20 -6.43 -8.51
CA LYS A 55 -6.15 -5.71 -9.37
C LYS A 55 -5.60 -4.39 -9.91
N PHE A 56 -4.48 -3.90 -9.38
CA PHE A 56 -3.90 -2.60 -9.70
C PHE A 56 -2.42 -2.71 -10.11
N PRO A 57 -2.08 -3.43 -11.20
CA PRO A 57 -0.70 -3.69 -11.62
C PRO A 57 0.08 -2.42 -12.02
N LEU A 58 -0.62 -1.33 -12.37
CA LEU A 58 -0.01 -0.03 -12.64
C LEU A 58 0.41 0.72 -11.36
N ALA A 59 -0.17 0.37 -10.20
CA ALA A 59 0.16 0.95 -8.91
C ALA A 59 1.11 0.05 -8.09
N PHE A 60 0.98 -1.27 -8.25
CA PHE A 60 1.78 -2.26 -7.53
C PHE A 60 2.40 -3.23 -8.53
N ASN A 61 3.73 -3.23 -8.62
CA ASN A 61 4.43 -4.24 -9.41
C ASN A 61 4.39 -5.61 -8.72
N GLU A 62 4.70 -6.68 -9.46
CA GLU A 62 4.66 -8.05 -8.94
C GLU A 62 5.60 -8.27 -7.75
N GLY A 63 6.75 -7.62 -7.71
CA GLY A 63 7.69 -7.72 -6.60
C GLY A 63 7.07 -7.26 -5.28
N LEU A 64 6.41 -6.11 -5.28
CA LEU A 64 5.71 -5.56 -4.11
C LEU A 64 4.56 -6.48 -3.67
N ILE A 65 3.79 -6.99 -4.63
CA ILE A 65 2.68 -7.91 -4.36
C ILE A 65 3.20 -9.21 -3.71
N ASN A 66 4.31 -9.75 -4.21
CA ASN A 66 4.92 -10.97 -3.68
C ASN A 66 5.44 -10.77 -2.26
N GLN A 67 6.02 -9.60 -1.95
CA GLN A 67 6.45 -9.30 -0.59
C GLN A 67 5.28 -9.24 0.39
N ILE A 68 4.16 -8.62 0.02
CA ILE A 68 2.94 -8.63 0.82
C ILE A 68 2.43 -10.06 0.99
N GLN A 69 2.39 -10.85 -0.09
CA GLN A 69 1.94 -12.25 -0.02
C GLN A 69 2.80 -13.09 0.94
N VAL A 70 4.12 -12.88 0.96
CA VAL A 70 5.01 -13.56 1.91
C VAL A 70 4.69 -13.12 3.33
N GLY A 71 4.55 -11.81 3.58
CA GLY A 71 4.20 -11.28 4.90
C GLY A 71 2.85 -11.79 5.43
N GLU A 72 1.85 -11.89 4.56
CA GLU A 72 0.54 -12.47 4.92
C GLU A 72 0.65 -13.94 5.34
N ARG A 73 1.50 -14.72 4.66
CA ARG A 73 1.68 -16.15 4.94
C ARG A 73 2.56 -16.41 6.16
N SER A 74 3.55 -15.57 6.41
CA SER A 74 4.44 -15.69 7.58
C SER A 74 3.87 -15.05 8.84
N GLY A 75 2.79 -14.26 8.73
CA GLY A 75 2.25 -13.47 9.83
C GLY A 75 3.03 -12.18 10.11
N GLU A 76 3.95 -11.78 9.21
CA GLU A 76 4.82 -10.61 9.34
C GLU A 76 4.39 -9.49 8.38
N LEU A 77 3.07 -9.30 8.26
CA LEU A 77 2.48 -8.33 7.33
C LEU A 77 2.88 -6.88 7.66
N ASP A 78 3.02 -6.57 8.94
CA ASP A 78 3.56 -5.32 9.47
C ASP A 78 4.93 -4.99 8.83
N SER A 79 5.89 -5.90 8.92
CA SER A 79 7.24 -5.73 8.39
C SER A 79 7.24 -5.63 6.86
N ALA A 80 6.35 -6.39 6.21
CA ALA A 80 6.19 -6.35 4.76
C ALA A 80 5.65 -4.99 4.28
N LEU A 81 4.67 -4.43 5.00
CA LEU A 81 4.11 -3.11 4.71
C LEU A 81 5.17 -2.00 4.87
N ILE A 82 6.04 -2.07 5.89
CA ILE A 82 7.15 -1.12 6.07
C ILE A 82 8.06 -1.13 4.84
N ARG A 83 8.49 -2.32 4.40
CA ARG A 83 9.39 -2.47 3.24
C ARG A 83 8.75 -1.96 1.95
N VAL A 84 7.49 -2.32 1.70
CA VAL A 84 6.74 -1.91 0.51
C VAL A 84 6.47 -0.40 0.52
N ALA A 85 6.17 0.20 1.67
CA ALA A 85 5.98 1.64 1.81
C ALA A 85 7.26 2.40 1.46
N ALA A 86 8.41 1.96 1.98
CA ALA A 86 9.71 2.57 1.69
C ALA A 86 10.06 2.48 0.19
N GLN A 87 9.82 1.33 -0.45
CA GLN A 87 10.12 1.15 -1.87
C GLN A 87 9.23 2.02 -2.77
N LEU A 88 7.94 2.16 -2.46
CA LEU A 88 7.03 3.01 -3.23
C LEU A 88 7.35 4.51 -3.04
N GLU A 89 7.78 4.91 -1.85
CA GLU A 89 8.24 6.28 -1.60
C GLU A 89 9.51 6.60 -2.40
N GLN A 90 10.46 5.66 -2.43
CA GLN A 90 11.68 5.80 -3.21
C GLN A 90 11.40 5.89 -4.72
N ALA A 91 10.52 5.02 -5.24
CA ALA A 91 10.12 5.06 -6.65
C ALA A 91 9.44 6.39 -7.03
N SER A 92 8.56 6.91 -6.17
CA SER A 92 7.89 8.19 -6.40
C SER A 92 8.86 9.38 -6.37
N SER A 93 9.87 9.33 -5.50
CA SER A 93 10.92 10.35 -5.39
C SER A 93 11.82 10.36 -6.62
N GLN A 94 12.15 9.19 -7.17
CA GLN A 94 12.96 9.05 -8.38
C GLN A 94 12.26 9.57 -9.64
N ILE A 95 10.95 9.35 -9.78
CA ILE A 95 10.18 9.93 -10.89
C ILE A 95 10.20 11.46 -10.82
N SER A 96 10.05 12.04 -9.62
CA SER A 96 10.13 13.50 -9.45
C SER A 96 11.51 14.07 -9.80
N PHE A 97 12.57 13.31 -9.50
CA PHE A 97 13.95 13.71 -9.75
C PHE A 97 14.30 13.68 -11.24
N ILE A 98 13.85 12.66 -11.96
CA ILE A 98 14.03 12.55 -13.42
C ILE A 98 13.27 13.67 -14.13
N MET A 99 12.01 13.94 -13.73
CA MET A 99 11.21 15.04 -14.30
C MET A 99 11.83 16.41 -14.05
N LYS A 100 12.43 16.64 -12.86
CA LYS A 100 13.15 17.88 -12.52
C LYS A 100 14.47 18.08 -13.28
N LYS A 101 15.14 17.01 -13.73
CA LYS A 101 16.38 17.11 -14.51
C LYS A 101 16.14 17.32 -16.01
N LEU A 102 14.92 17.06 -16.46
CA LEU A 102 14.48 17.19 -17.85
C LEU A 102 13.75 18.52 -18.13
N THR A 103 13.62 19.40 -17.14
CA THR A 103 13.13 20.78 -17.26
C THR A 103 14.20 21.74 -16.75
#